data_AF-A0A0H3MJA9-F1
#
_entry.id   AF-A0A0H3MJA9-F1
#
_cell.length_a   1.000
_cell.length_b   1.000
_cell.length_c   1.000
_cell.angle_alpha   90.00
_cell.angle_beta   90.00
_cell.angle_gamma   90.00
#
_symmetry.space_group_name_H-M   'P 1'
#
loop_
_entity.id
_entity.type
_entity.pdbx_description
1 polymer ?
#
loop_
_entity_poly.entity_id
_entity_poly.type
_entity_poly.pdbx_seq_one_letter_code
_entity_poly.pdbx_strand_id
1 'polypeptide(L)'
;MNSPTVGSSVSAGTNNLDAAIRSTDGPIFVAGLSQGTLVLDREQARLANDPTAPPPGQLTFIKAGDPNNLLWRAFRPGTHVPIIDYTVPAPVESQYDTINIVGQYDIFSDPPNRPGNLLADLNAIAAGGYYGHSATAFSDPARVAPRDITTTTNSLGATTTTYFIRTDQLPLVRALVDMAGLPPQAAGTVDAALRPIIDRAYQPGPAPAVNPRDLVQGIRGIPAIAPAIAIPIGSTTGASAATSTAAATAAATNALRGANVGPGANKALSMVRGLLPKGKKH
;
A
#
# COMPACT_ATOMS: atom_id res chain seq x y z
N MET A 1 26.52 5.66 -0.79
CA MET A 1 25.68 6.65 -0.09
C MET A 1 24.77 5.87 0.84
N ASN A 2 24.82 6.13 2.15
CA ASN A 2 23.95 5.47 3.11
C ASN A 2 22.54 6.04 2.96
N SER A 3 21.59 5.23 2.49
CA SER A 3 20.18 5.63 2.46
C SER A 3 19.68 5.89 3.89
N PRO A 4 18.81 6.89 4.11
CA PRO A 4 18.23 7.13 5.43
C PRO A 4 17.45 5.92 5.93
N THR A 5 17.35 5.78 7.25
CA THR A 5 16.52 4.75 7.88
C THR A 5 15.03 5.00 7.64
N VAL A 6 14.17 3.99 7.85
CA VAL A 6 12.71 4.17 7.69
C VAL A 6 12.21 5.21 8.69
N GLY A 7 12.63 5.16 9.95
CA GLY A 7 12.23 6.14 10.96
C GLY A 7 12.62 7.57 10.60
N SER A 8 13.86 7.78 10.13
CA SER A 8 14.33 9.09 9.69
C SER A 8 13.53 9.61 8.48
N SER A 9 13.31 8.74 7.49
CA SER A 9 12.50 9.05 6.30
C SER A 9 11.05 9.41 6.65
N VAL A 10 10.42 8.62 7.52
CA VAL A 10 9.04 8.87 7.96
C VAL A 10 8.93 10.17 8.74
N SER A 11 9.89 10.47 9.62
CA SER A 11 9.92 11.73 10.38
C SER A 11 10.02 12.95 9.47
N ALA A 12 10.99 12.93 8.54
CA ALA A 12 11.17 14.01 7.57
C ALA A 12 9.93 14.16 6.66
N GLY A 13 9.38 13.05 6.17
CA GLY A 13 8.16 13.04 5.37
C GLY A 13 6.96 13.62 6.10
N THR A 14 6.81 13.33 7.40
CA THR A 14 5.70 13.86 8.23
C THR A 14 5.79 15.37 8.34
N ASN A 15 6.97 15.91 8.64
CA ASN A 15 7.15 17.36 8.75
C ASN A 15 6.90 18.09 7.43
N ASN A 16 7.35 17.51 6.30
CA ASN A 16 7.11 18.08 4.98
C ASN A 16 5.63 18.03 4.60
N LEU A 17 4.94 16.93 4.93
CA LEU A 17 3.51 16.78 4.65
C LEU A 17 2.67 17.78 5.45
N ASP A 18 2.97 17.97 6.73
CA ASP A 18 2.31 18.99 7.56
C ASP A 18 2.45 20.39 6.97
N ALA A 19 3.67 20.78 6.65
CA ALA A 19 3.95 22.09 6.08
C ALA A 19 3.15 22.30 4.79
N ALA A 20 3.04 21.26 3.95
CA ALA A 20 2.22 21.30 2.74
C ALA A 20 0.73 21.41 3.04
N ILE A 21 0.20 20.64 4.00
CA ILE A 21 -1.20 20.70 4.43
C ILE A 21 -1.54 22.12 4.93
N ARG A 22 -0.70 22.70 5.78
CA ARG A 22 -0.95 24.03 6.36
C ARG A 22 -0.80 25.20 5.38
N SER A 23 -0.06 25.00 4.29
CA SER A 23 0.14 26.02 3.26
C SER A 23 -0.80 25.87 2.06
N THR A 24 -1.69 24.87 2.08
CA THR A 24 -2.63 24.60 0.99
C THR A 24 -4.05 24.96 1.44
N ASP A 25 -4.70 25.84 0.68
CA ASP A 25 -6.10 26.20 0.91
C ASP A 25 -7.08 25.23 0.22
N GLY A 26 -8.25 25.07 0.84
CA GLY A 26 -9.36 24.25 0.31
C GLY A 26 -9.26 22.76 0.68
N PRO A 27 -10.11 21.90 0.07
CA PRO A 27 -10.05 20.45 0.26
C PRO A 27 -8.75 19.86 -0.28
N ILE A 28 -8.12 18.97 0.48
CA ILE A 28 -6.81 18.38 0.19
C ILE A 28 -6.91 16.85 0.18
N PHE A 29 -6.31 16.23 -0.83
CA PHE A 29 -6.11 14.78 -0.87
C PHE A 29 -4.62 14.50 -0.67
N VAL A 30 -4.28 13.59 0.24
CA VAL A 30 -2.89 13.22 0.50
C VAL A 30 -2.70 11.74 0.25
N ALA A 31 -1.79 11.39 -0.68
CA ALA A 31 -1.60 10.02 -1.11
C ALA A 31 -0.22 9.49 -0.70
N GLY A 32 -0.19 8.25 -0.21
CA GLY A 32 1.00 7.55 0.23
C GLY A 32 1.01 6.09 -0.23
N LEU A 33 2.17 5.63 -0.68
CA LEU A 33 2.42 4.23 -1.03
C LEU A 33 3.50 3.64 -0.12
N SER A 34 3.27 2.43 0.39
CA SER A 34 4.26 1.69 1.19
C SER A 34 4.71 2.50 2.41
N GLN A 35 6.00 2.75 2.60
CA GLN A 35 6.52 3.66 3.64
C GLN A 35 5.84 5.05 3.64
N GLY A 36 5.31 5.53 2.50
CA GLY A 36 4.54 6.77 2.44
C GLY A 36 3.24 6.71 3.25
N THR A 37 2.62 5.54 3.44
CA THR A 37 1.44 5.41 4.32
C THR A 37 1.82 5.60 5.79
N LEU A 38 3.05 5.22 6.18
CA LEU A 38 3.55 5.45 7.54
C LEU A 38 3.71 6.95 7.85
N VAL A 39 4.05 7.75 6.84
CA VAL A 39 4.03 9.22 6.92
C VAL A 39 2.60 9.72 7.12
N LEU A 40 1.65 9.20 6.32
CA LEU A 40 0.23 9.53 6.43
C LEU A 40 -0.34 9.18 7.82
N ASP A 41 -0.04 8.01 8.35
CA ASP A 41 -0.48 7.57 9.68
C ASP A 41 0.06 8.46 10.79
N ARG A 42 1.36 8.80 10.70
CA ARG A 42 1.99 9.69 11.69
C ARG A 42 1.40 11.09 11.62
N GLU A 43 1.04 11.55 10.43
CA GLU A 43 0.38 12.83 10.23
C GLU A 43 -1.07 12.82 10.76
N GLN A 44 -1.85 11.78 10.47
CA GLN A 44 -3.19 11.61 11.03
C GLN A 44 -3.16 11.60 12.57
N ALA A 45 -2.20 10.88 13.17
CA ALA A 45 -2.05 10.85 14.63
C ALA A 45 -1.68 12.23 15.22
N ARG A 46 -0.86 13.00 14.49
CA ARG A 46 -0.46 14.36 14.89
C ARG A 46 -1.64 15.31 14.83
N LEU A 47 -2.39 15.31 13.73
CA LEU A 47 -3.54 16.18 13.52
C LEU A 47 -4.76 15.80 14.37
N ALA A 48 -4.91 14.53 14.75
CA ALA A 48 -6.01 14.08 15.61
C ALA A 48 -6.03 14.74 17.00
N ASN A 49 -4.87 15.20 17.46
CA ASN A 49 -4.71 15.82 18.78
C ASN A 49 -4.37 17.32 18.71
N ASP A 50 -4.36 17.90 17.50
CA ASP A 50 -3.95 19.28 17.28
C ASP A 50 -5.18 20.21 17.23
N PRO A 51 -5.30 21.19 18.15
CA PRO A 51 -6.43 22.13 18.16
C PRO A 51 -6.45 23.08 16.94
N THR A 52 -5.34 23.16 16.20
CA THR A 52 -5.19 23.95 14.98
C THR A 52 -5.31 23.10 13.71
N ALA A 53 -5.65 21.82 13.83
CA ALA A 53 -5.82 20.92 12.70
C ALA A 53 -6.94 21.42 11.76
N PRO A 54 -6.81 21.18 10.45
CA PRO A 54 -7.91 21.38 9.51
C PRO A 54 -9.22 20.73 10.00
N PRO A 55 -10.38 21.37 9.79
CA PRO A 55 -11.67 20.79 10.14
C PRO A 55 -11.91 19.44 9.42
N PRO A 56 -12.78 18.57 10.00
CA PRO A 56 -13.26 17.38 9.32
C PRO A 56 -13.78 17.69 7.91
N GLY A 57 -13.52 16.80 6.95
CA GLY A 57 -13.91 16.98 5.54
C GLY A 57 -12.97 17.86 4.71
N GLN A 58 -11.96 18.52 5.30
CA GLN A 58 -10.95 19.25 4.54
C GLN A 58 -9.80 18.35 4.05
N LEU A 59 -9.51 17.24 4.73
CA LEU A 59 -8.49 16.29 4.30
C LEU A 59 -9.09 14.91 4.02
N THR A 60 -8.56 14.25 2.99
CA THR A 60 -8.77 12.82 2.74
C THR A 60 -7.43 12.14 2.50
N PHE A 61 -7.17 11.07 3.25
CA PHE A 61 -5.94 10.29 3.18
C PHE A 61 -6.12 9.09 2.24
N ILE A 62 -5.16 8.84 1.35
CA ILE A 62 -5.19 7.74 0.39
C ILE A 62 -3.97 6.87 0.63
N LYS A 63 -4.19 5.67 1.15
CA LYS A 63 -3.14 4.72 1.51
C LYS A 63 -3.18 3.55 0.55
N ALA A 64 -2.03 3.22 -0.05
CA ALA A 64 -1.88 2.02 -0.86
C ALA A 64 -0.70 1.20 -0.35
N GLY A 65 -0.89 -0.12 -0.23
CA GLY A 65 0.21 -1.01 0.17
C GLY A 65 0.68 -0.77 1.62
N ASP A 66 -0.23 -0.48 2.55
CA ASP A 66 0.12 -0.07 3.92
C ASP A 66 0.83 -1.18 4.73
N PRO A 67 2.12 -1.02 5.08
CA PRO A 67 2.86 -2.03 5.83
C PRO A 67 2.45 -2.13 7.30
N ASN A 68 1.64 -1.20 7.84
CA ASN A 68 1.11 -1.35 9.20
C ASN A 68 0.25 -2.62 9.36
N ASN A 69 -0.40 -3.11 8.30
CA ASN A 69 -1.13 -4.38 8.31
C ASN A 69 -0.24 -5.58 8.64
N LEU A 70 1.02 -5.56 8.17
CA LEU A 70 2.04 -6.55 8.53
C LEU A 70 2.64 -6.27 9.91
N LEU A 71 3.00 -5.02 10.18
CA LEU A 71 3.68 -4.64 11.43
C LEU A 71 2.82 -4.93 12.67
N TRP A 72 1.53 -4.64 12.64
CA TRP A 72 0.62 -4.91 13.76
C TRP A 72 0.36 -6.40 14.01
N ARG A 73 0.55 -7.25 13.00
CA ARG A 73 0.49 -8.72 13.18
C ARG A 73 1.75 -9.27 13.81
N ALA A 74 2.89 -8.66 13.48
CA ALA A 74 4.20 -9.13 13.89
C ALA A 74 4.68 -8.57 15.23
N PHE A 75 4.23 -7.36 15.56
CA PHE A 75 4.76 -6.58 16.67
C PHE A 75 3.62 -5.93 17.45
N ARG A 76 3.79 -5.85 18.77
CA ARG A 76 2.92 -5.04 19.60
C ARG A 76 3.20 -3.55 19.35
N PRO A 77 2.18 -2.68 19.39
CA PRO A 77 2.39 -1.24 19.44
C PRO A 77 3.46 -0.84 20.48
N GLY A 78 4.32 0.11 20.11
CA GLY A 78 5.47 0.55 20.91
C GLY A 78 6.74 -0.30 20.72
N THR A 79 6.67 -1.43 20.02
CA THR A 79 7.86 -2.22 19.72
C THR A 79 8.74 -1.50 18.70
N HIS A 80 10.00 -1.28 19.07
CA HIS A 80 11.02 -0.75 18.17
C HIS A 80 11.64 -1.89 17.35
N VAL A 81 11.64 -1.75 16.02
CA VAL A 81 12.21 -2.71 15.08
C VAL A 81 13.56 -2.18 14.58
N PRO A 82 14.71 -2.61 15.15
CA PRO A 82 16.01 -1.98 14.90
C PRO A 82 16.47 -2.04 13.45
N ILE A 83 15.97 -3.02 12.70
CA ILE A 83 16.39 -3.31 11.33
C ILE A 83 15.90 -2.26 10.34
N ILE A 84 14.71 -1.71 10.60
CA ILE A 84 14.13 -0.62 9.83
C ILE A 84 14.18 0.70 10.61
N ASP A 85 14.61 0.67 11.88
CA ASP A 85 14.62 1.81 12.79
C ASP A 85 13.25 2.48 12.82
N TYR A 86 12.23 1.67 13.12
CA TYR A 86 10.83 2.11 13.15
C TYR A 86 10.16 1.57 14.40
N THR A 87 9.42 2.43 15.09
CA THR A 87 8.60 2.06 16.25
C THR A 87 7.17 1.90 15.79
N VAL A 88 6.62 0.69 15.95
CA VAL A 88 5.26 0.37 15.50
C VAL A 88 4.25 1.22 16.28
N PRO A 89 3.46 2.07 15.60
CA PRO A 89 2.53 2.95 16.28
C PRO A 89 1.32 2.16 16.78
N ALA A 90 0.68 2.67 17.84
CA ALA A 90 -0.68 2.26 18.15
C ALA A 90 -1.62 2.78 17.06
N PRO A 91 -2.70 2.05 16.71
CA PRO A 91 -3.76 2.60 15.89
C PRO A 91 -4.32 3.88 16.53
N VAL A 92 -4.48 4.93 15.73
CA VAL A 92 -5.07 6.21 16.15
C VAL A 92 -6.27 6.50 15.27
N GLU A 93 -7.38 6.89 15.88
CA GLU A 93 -8.52 7.42 15.14
C GLU A 93 -8.26 8.90 14.81
N SER A 94 -8.54 9.30 13.57
CA SER A 94 -8.51 10.70 13.13
C SER A 94 -9.89 11.13 12.63
N GLN A 95 -10.12 12.44 12.60
CA GLN A 95 -11.32 13.08 12.05
C GLN A 95 -11.39 13.11 10.51
N TYR A 96 -10.39 12.55 9.82
CA TYR A 96 -10.30 12.60 8.36
C TYR A 96 -10.61 11.26 7.71
N ASP A 97 -11.31 11.32 6.58
CA ASP A 97 -11.64 10.14 5.79
C ASP A 97 -10.36 9.51 5.22
N THR A 98 -10.38 8.18 5.11
CA THR A 98 -9.29 7.38 4.56
C THR A 98 -9.78 6.47 3.44
N ILE A 99 -9.12 6.53 2.29
CA ILE A 99 -9.22 5.54 1.21
C ILE A 99 -8.05 4.59 1.40
N ASN A 100 -8.34 3.32 1.68
CA ASN A 100 -7.34 2.28 1.85
C ASN A 100 -7.37 1.33 0.64
N ILE A 101 -6.24 1.14 -0.02
CA ILE A 101 -6.12 0.30 -1.21
C ILE A 101 -5.21 -0.87 -0.88
N VAL A 102 -5.79 -2.07 -0.89
CA VAL A 102 -5.13 -3.31 -0.49
C VAL A 102 -5.00 -4.22 -1.70
N GLY A 103 -3.78 -4.67 -1.98
CA GLY A 103 -3.51 -5.61 -3.06
C GLY A 103 -3.59 -7.04 -2.54
N GLN A 104 -4.40 -7.89 -3.16
CA GLN A 104 -4.49 -9.30 -2.76
C GLN A 104 -3.11 -9.96 -2.80
N TYR A 105 -2.77 -10.62 -1.69
CA TYR A 105 -1.49 -11.27 -1.42
C TYR A 105 -0.29 -10.35 -1.22
N ASP A 106 -0.39 -9.02 -1.34
CA ASP A 106 0.75 -8.15 -1.05
C ASP A 106 1.16 -8.29 0.43
N ILE A 107 2.34 -8.85 0.70
CA ILE A 107 2.77 -9.13 2.08
C ILE A 107 2.70 -7.91 3.02
N PHE A 108 2.78 -6.69 2.48
CA PHE A 108 2.68 -5.48 3.29
C PHE A 108 1.23 -5.16 3.65
N SER A 109 0.33 -5.11 2.67
CA SER A 109 -1.08 -4.68 2.85
C SER A 109 -2.07 -5.82 3.08
N ASP A 110 -1.81 -7.02 2.55
CA ASP A 110 -2.58 -8.25 2.73
C ASP A 110 -1.63 -9.41 3.11
N PRO A 111 -1.00 -9.38 4.30
CA PRO A 111 -0.22 -10.51 4.79
C PRO A 111 -1.11 -11.72 5.11
N PRO A 112 -0.61 -12.96 4.90
CA PRO A 112 -1.32 -14.17 5.32
C PRO A 112 -1.76 -14.11 6.80
N ASN A 113 -2.94 -14.65 7.10
CA ASN A 113 -3.39 -14.85 8.48
C ASN A 113 -2.62 -16.00 9.16
N ARG A 114 -2.05 -16.93 8.40
CA ARG A 114 -1.28 -18.08 8.88
C ARG A 114 0.16 -18.04 8.35
N PRO A 115 1.01 -17.20 8.95
CA PRO A 115 2.44 -17.18 8.67
C PRO A 115 3.09 -18.54 8.97
N GLY A 116 4.08 -18.94 8.15
CA GLY A 116 4.71 -20.27 8.18
C GLY A 116 4.10 -21.26 7.18
N ASN A 117 3.06 -20.86 6.43
CA ASN A 117 2.65 -21.58 5.24
C ASN A 117 3.57 -21.18 4.08
N LEU A 118 4.59 -22.00 3.82
CA LEU A 118 5.64 -21.71 2.85
C LEU A 118 5.12 -21.23 1.49
N LEU A 119 4.06 -21.85 0.96
CA LEU A 119 3.50 -21.45 -0.34
C LEU A 119 2.83 -20.09 -0.28
N ALA A 120 2.07 -19.81 0.79
CA ALA A 120 1.42 -18.52 0.97
C ALA A 120 2.44 -17.40 1.25
N ASP A 121 3.48 -17.70 2.03
CA ASP A 121 4.56 -16.75 2.33
C ASP A 121 5.37 -16.42 1.07
N LEU A 122 5.76 -17.43 0.28
CA LEU A 122 6.45 -17.20 -1.00
C LEU A 122 5.56 -16.46 -2.01
N ASN A 123 4.27 -16.76 -2.06
CA ASN A 123 3.32 -16.03 -2.88
C ASN A 123 3.21 -14.57 -2.44
N ALA A 124 3.16 -14.31 -1.13
CA ALA A 124 3.07 -12.97 -0.60
C ALA A 124 4.34 -12.16 -0.85
N ILE A 125 5.51 -12.78 -0.71
CA ILE A 125 6.81 -12.21 -1.07
C ILE A 125 6.87 -11.89 -2.57
N ALA A 126 6.39 -12.80 -3.43
CA ALA A 126 6.35 -12.55 -4.87
C ALA A 126 5.42 -11.36 -5.21
N ALA A 127 4.28 -11.24 -4.52
CA ALA A 127 3.38 -10.11 -4.65
C ALA A 127 4.05 -8.81 -4.19
N GLY A 128 4.58 -8.79 -2.97
CA GLY A 128 5.18 -7.61 -2.36
C GLY A 128 6.45 -7.12 -3.07
N GLY A 129 7.28 -8.07 -3.49
CA GLY A 129 8.60 -7.81 -4.06
C GLY A 129 8.65 -7.64 -5.57
N TYR A 130 7.62 -8.05 -6.32
CA TYR A 130 7.70 -8.05 -7.79
C TYR A 130 6.42 -7.62 -8.53
N TYR A 131 5.22 -7.94 -8.03
CA TYR A 131 4.02 -7.91 -8.88
C TYR A 131 2.81 -7.12 -8.37
N GLY A 132 2.60 -7.05 -7.05
CA GLY A 132 1.37 -6.52 -6.44
C GLY A 132 1.54 -5.17 -5.74
N HIS A 133 2.66 -4.96 -5.05
CA HIS A 133 2.80 -3.82 -4.13
C HIS A 133 2.68 -2.45 -4.81
N SER A 134 3.45 -2.20 -5.87
CA SER A 134 3.37 -0.94 -6.62
C SER A 134 2.14 -0.86 -7.52
N ALA A 135 1.70 -2.00 -8.09
CA ALA A 135 0.55 -2.06 -8.99
C ALA A 135 -0.77 -1.68 -8.30
N THR A 136 -0.87 -1.97 -7.00
CA THR A 136 -2.02 -1.59 -6.16
C THR A 136 -2.27 -0.08 -6.18
N ALA A 137 -1.22 0.75 -6.15
CA ALA A 137 -1.34 2.21 -6.21
C ALA A 137 -1.85 2.77 -7.55
N PHE A 138 -1.77 1.97 -8.62
CA PHE A 138 -2.20 2.37 -9.97
C PHE A 138 -3.48 1.67 -10.42
N SER A 139 -4.10 0.90 -9.53
CA SER A 139 -5.33 0.18 -9.83
C SER A 139 -6.51 1.15 -9.85
N ASP A 140 -7.36 1.04 -10.87
CA ASP A 140 -8.56 1.86 -11.01
C ASP A 140 -9.64 1.36 -10.02
N PRO A 141 -10.02 2.15 -9.01
CA PRO A 141 -11.01 1.74 -8.01
C PRO A 141 -12.38 1.49 -8.62
N ALA A 142 -12.69 2.08 -9.78
CA ALA A 142 -13.94 1.82 -10.50
C ALA A 142 -14.01 0.40 -11.08
N ARG A 143 -12.89 -0.32 -11.13
CA ARG A 143 -12.82 -1.71 -11.57
C ARG A 143 -12.88 -2.71 -10.43
N VAL A 144 -12.93 -2.24 -9.19
CA VAL A 144 -13.08 -3.10 -8.01
C VAL A 144 -14.54 -3.51 -7.90
N ALA A 145 -14.79 -4.82 -7.77
CA ALA A 145 -16.14 -5.32 -7.62
C ALA A 145 -16.76 -4.79 -6.32
N PRO A 146 -18.06 -4.45 -6.27
CA PRO A 146 -18.68 -3.90 -5.06
C PRO A 146 -18.51 -4.76 -3.79
N ARG A 147 -18.44 -6.09 -3.94
CA ARG A 147 -18.19 -7.04 -2.85
C ARG A 147 -16.77 -6.95 -2.24
N ASP A 148 -15.85 -6.34 -2.97
CA ASP A 148 -14.45 -6.12 -2.58
C ASP A 148 -14.22 -4.69 -2.07
N ILE A 149 -15.31 -3.95 -1.86
CA ILE A 149 -15.32 -2.61 -1.26
C ILE A 149 -15.99 -2.72 0.11
N THR A 150 -15.30 -2.25 1.14
CA THR A 150 -15.85 -2.18 2.50
C THR A 150 -15.68 -0.78 3.05
N THR A 151 -16.62 -0.33 3.89
CA THR A 151 -16.52 0.96 4.57
C THR A 151 -16.78 0.77 6.05
N THR A 152 -15.92 1.36 6.87
CA THR A 152 -16.10 1.47 8.32
C THR A 152 -16.12 2.94 8.73
N THR A 153 -16.73 3.23 9.88
CA THR A 153 -16.77 4.58 10.46
C THR A 153 -16.24 4.51 11.88
N ASN A 154 -15.34 5.43 12.22
CA ASN A 154 -14.71 5.50 13.54
C ASN A 154 -15.53 6.35 14.53
N SER A 155 -15.10 6.44 15.79
CA SER A 155 -15.84 7.18 16.82
C SER A 155 -15.88 8.71 16.60
N LEU A 156 -14.97 9.23 15.77
CA LEU A 156 -14.90 10.64 15.36
C LEU A 156 -15.75 10.95 14.11
N GLY A 157 -16.47 9.96 13.57
CA GLY A 157 -17.35 10.11 12.41
C GLY A 157 -16.65 10.01 11.06
N ALA A 158 -15.33 9.81 11.02
CA ALA A 158 -14.58 9.64 9.79
C ALA A 158 -14.72 8.22 9.23
N THR A 159 -14.76 8.12 7.90
CA THR A 159 -14.90 6.85 7.18
C THR A 159 -13.56 6.31 6.73
N THR A 160 -13.40 4.99 6.75
CA THR A 160 -12.34 4.29 6.02
C THR A 160 -12.99 3.41 4.96
N THR A 161 -12.81 3.75 3.68
CA THR A 161 -13.26 2.93 2.55
C THR A 161 -12.09 2.12 2.02
N THR A 162 -12.17 0.80 2.17
CA THR A 162 -11.16 -0.14 1.71
C THR A 162 -11.55 -0.74 0.36
N TYR A 163 -10.67 -0.59 -0.62
CA TYR A 163 -10.74 -1.21 -1.94
C TYR A 163 -9.77 -2.40 -1.99
N PHE A 164 -10.30 -3.61 -2.12
CA PHE A 164 -9.50 -4.83 -2.20
C PHE A 164 -9.29 -5.26 -3.66
N ILE A 165 -8.06 -5.11 -4.14
CA ILE A 165 -7.68 -5.41 -5.52
C ILE A 165 -7.35 -6.91 -5.65
N ARG A 166 -8.24 -7.66 -6.28
CA ARG A 166 -8.03 -9.10 -6.57
C ARG A 166 -6.91 -9.30 -7.59
N THR A 167 -6.22 -10.44 -7.45
CA THR A 167 -5.16 -10.85 -8.36
C THR A 167 -5.62 -12.02 -9.25
N ASP A 168 -5.63 -11.80 -10.57
CA ASP A 168 -6.05 -12.78 -11.57
C ASP A 168 -5.16 -14.03 -11.59
N GLN A 169 -3.84 -13.86 -11.48
CA GLN A 169 -2.86 -14.95 -11.45
C GLN A 169 -1.99 -14.84 -10.20
N LEU A 170 -1.89 -15.92 -9.42
CA LEU A 170 -1.05 -16.04 -8.24
C LEU A 170 0.35 -15.48 -8.51
N PRO A 171 0.82 -14.51 -7.70
CA PRO A 171 2.16 -13.96 -7.84
C PRO A 171 3.26 -15.02 -7.80
N LEU A 172 3.09 -16.11 -7.03
CA LEU A 172 4.00 -17.25 -7.04
C LEU A 172 4.04 -17.96 -8.40
N VAL A 173 2.89 -18.18 -9.04
CA VAL A 173 2.85 -18.84 -10.35
C VAL A 173 3.46 -17.95 -11.42
N ARG A 174 3.19 -16.65 -11.36
CA ARG A 174 3.86 -15.68 -12.22
C ARG A 174 5.38 -15.70 -12.03
N ALA A 175 5.85 -15.73 -10.79
CA ALA A 175 7.27 -15.87 -10.47
C ALA A 175 7.87 -17.17 -11.05
N LEU A 176 7.15 -18.29 -10.99
CA LEU A 176 7.61 -19.56 -11.57
C LEU A 176 7.77 -19.47 -13.10
N VAL A 177 6.86 -18.77 -13.78
CA VAL A 177 6.96 -18.53 -15.23
C VAL A 177 8.15 -17.61 -15.54
N ASP A 178 8.21 -16.46 -14.87
CA ASP A 178 9.17 -15.41 -15.19
C ASP A 178 10.61 -15.77 -14.80
N MET A 179 10.80 -16.55 -13.72
CA MET A 179 12.12 -16.76 -13.09
C MET A 179 12.54 -18.23 -12.98
N ALA A 180 11.61 -19.18 -12.95
CA ALA A 180 11.92 -20.60 -12.72
C ALA A 180 11.67 -21.49 -13.95
N GLY A 181 11.30 -20.92 -15.09
CA GLY A 181 11.15 -21.63 -16.36
C GLY A 181 9.87 -22.46 -16.49
N LEU A 182 8.83 -22.19 -15.69
CA LEU A 182 7.52 -22.81 -15.87
C LEU A 182 6.95 -22.37 -17.24
N PRO A 183 6.55 -23.30 -18.12
CA PRO A 183 5.95 -22.93 -19.41
C PRO A 183 4.67 -22.10 -19.19
N PRO A 184 4.47 -20.97 -19.90
CA PRO A 184 3.29 -20.13 -19.73
C PRO A 184 1.96 -20.88 -19.90
N GLN A 185 1.93 -21.92 -20.72
CA GLN A 185 0.75 -22.75 -20.97
C GLN A 185 0.36 -23.59 -19.75
N ALA A 186 1.32 -23.93 -18.89
CA ALA A 186 1.08 -24.67 -17.65
C ALA A 186 0.61 -23.76 -16.50
N ALA A 187 0.77 -22.44 -16.63
CA ALA A 187 0.54 -21.49 -15.56
C ALA A 187 -0.91 -21.56 -15.02
N GLY A 188 -1.91 -21.66 -15.89
CA GLY A 188 -3.31 -21.75 -15.47
C GLY A 188 -3.60 -23.00 -14.62
N THR A 189 -3.03 -24.15 -14.99
CA THR A 189 -3.19 -25.40 -14.25
C THR A 189 -2.50 -25.34 -12.88
N VAL A 190 -1.28 -24.79 -12.83
CA VAL A 190 -0.55 -24.63 -11.57
C VAL A 190 -1.24 -23.61 -10.67
N ASP A 191 -1.77 -22.52 -11.23
CA ASP A 191 -2.57 -21.52 -10.50
C ASP A 191 -3.79 -22.15 -9.84
N ALA A 192 -4.60 -22.87 -10.63
CA ALA A 192 -5.79 -23.54 -10.13
C ALA A 192 -5.49 -24.57 -9.03
N ALA A 193 -4.35 -25.25 -9.12
CA ALA A 193 -3.92 -26.22 -8.10
C ALA A 193 -3.43 -25.55 -6.81
N LEU A 194 -2.64 -24.46 -6.90
CA LEU A 194 -2.03 -23.81 -5.75
C LEU A 194 -2.95 -22.83 -5.04
N ARG A 195 -3.89 -22.20 -5.76
CA ARG A 195 -4.71 -21.11 -5.22
C ARG A 195 -5.53 -21.53 -4.00
N PRO A 196 -6.25 -22.65 -3.99
CA PRO A 196 -6.98 -23.07 -2.78
C PRO A 196 -6.07 -23.32 -1.57
N ILE A 197 -4.83 -23.78 -1.81
CA ILE A 197 -3.84 -24.06 -0.76
C ILE A 197 -3.32 -22.76 -0.16
N ILE A 198 -3.01 -21.78 -1.01
CA ILE A 198 -2.56 -20.44 -0.61
C ILE A 198 -3.69 -19.68 0.07
N ASP A 199 -4.89 -19.66 -0.50
CA ASP A 199 -6.06 -18.93 0.02
C ASP A 199 -6.47 -19.43 1.42
N ARG A 200 -6.21 -20.70 1.74
CA ARG A 200 -6.43 -21.23 3.09
C ARG A 200 -5.60 -20.52 4.16
N ALA A 201 -4.43 -19.98 3.81
CA ALA A 201 -3.62 -19.19 4.74
C ALA A 201 -4.21 -17.80 5.03
N TYR A 202 -5.15 -17.32 4.20
CA TYR A 202 -5.83 -16.03 4.32
C TYR A 202 -7.21 -16.15 4.99
N GLN A 203 -7.71 -17.36 5.25
CA GLN A 203 -8.96 -17.52 5.98
C GLN A 203 -8.80 -17.15 7.46
N PRO A 204 -9.81 -16.59 8.14
CA PRO A 204 -9.77 -16.35 9.58
C PRO A 204 -9.47 -17.62 10.38
N GLY A 205 -8.87 -17.49 11.58
CA GLY A 205 -8.65 -18.58 12.53
C GLY A 205 -7.30 -18.50 13.24
N PRO A 206 -7.00 -19.42 14.17
CA PRO A 206 -5.79 -19.34 14.98
C PRO A 206 -4.55 -19.43 14.09
N ALA A 207 -3.72 -18.39 14.19
CA ALA A 207 -2.41 -18.32 13.57
C ALA A 207 -1.38 -18.91 14.55
N PRO A 208 -0.40 -19.72 14.07
CA PRO A 208 0.77 -20.02 14.87
C PRO A 208 1.47 -18.71 15.29
N ALA A 209 2.06 -18.67 16.48
CA ALA A 209 2.87 -17.53 16.89
C ALA A 209 4.06 -17.37 15.93
N VAL A 210 4.20 -16.18 15.33
CA VAL A 210 5.35 -15.86 14.48
C VAL A 210 6.50 -15.43 15.35
N ASN A 211 7.70 -15.93 15.06
CA ASN A 211 8.90 -15.33 15.59
C ASN A 211 9.19 -14.02 14.83
N PRO A 212 9.14 -12.84 15.48
CA PRO A 212 9.34 -11.58 14.79
C PRO A 212 10.71 -11.45 14.11
N ARG A 213 11.73 -12.21 14.56
CA ARG A 213 13.04 -12.23 13.89
C ARG A 213 12.96 -12.85 12.48
N ASP A 214 12.23 -13.94 12.33
CA ASP A 214 12.17 -14.69 11.07
C ASP A 214 11.42 -13.88 10.01
N LEU A 215 10.35 -13.19 10.43
CA LEU A 215 9.64 -12.27 9.57
C LEU A 215 10.54 -11.11 9.11
N VAL A 216 11.29 -10.49 10.02
CA VAL A 216 12.17 -9.36 9.65
C VAL A 216 13.30 -9.81 8.72
N GLN A 217 13.85 -11.01 8.93
CA GLN A 217 14.81 -11.58 7.99
C GLN A 217 14.18 -11.84 6.62
N GLY A 218 12.94 -12.31 6.57
CA GLY A 218 12.17 -12.45 5.33
C GLY A 218 11.96 -11.12 4.60
N ILE A 219 11.52 -10.08 5.31
CA ILE A 219 11.29 -8.73 4.75
C ILE A 219 12.60 -8.12 4.21
N ARG A 220 13.74 -8.35 4.87
CA ARG A 220 15.05 -7.89 4.37
C ARG A 220 15.41 -8.46 2.99
N GLY A 221 14.92 -9.66 2.68
CA GLY A 221 15.16 -10.33 1.39
C GLY A 221 14.27 -9.82 0.27
N ILE A 222 13.22 -9.05 0.58
CA ILE A 222 12.32 -8.47 -0.43
C ILE A 222 13.05 -7.29 -1.08
N PRO A 223 13.34 -7.33 -2.39
CA PRO A 223 13.95 -6.19 -3.04
C PRO A 223 13.03 -4.97 -2.93
N ALA A 224 13.58 -3.83 -2.50
CA ALA A 224 12.85 -2.56 -2.46
C ALA A 224 12.54 -2.12 -3.90
N ILE A 225 11.36 -2.49 -4.41
CA ILE A 225 10.96 -2.22 -5.80
C ILE A 225 10.21 -0.89 -5.99
N ALA A 226 9.99 -0.10 -4.95
CA ALA A 226 9.49 1.26 -5.07
C ALA A 226 10.09 2.20 -4.02
N PRO A 227 10.47 3.44 -4.38
CA PRO A 227 10.74 4.47 -3.39
C PRO A 227 9.44 4.84 -2.66
N ALA A 228 9.55 5.22 -1.39
CA ALA A 228 8.47 5.84 -0.65
C ALA A 228 8.07 7.14 -1.35
N ILE A 229 6.80 7.27 -1.73
CA ILE A 229 6.26 8.46 -2.37
C ILE A 229 5.06 8.91 -1.53
N ALA A 230 5.15 10.12 -0.98
CA ALA A 230 4.04 10.84 -0.39
C ALA A 230 3.89 12.15 -1.17
N ILE A 231 2.73 12.37 -1.79
CA ILE A 231 2.48 13.56 -2.61
C ILE A 231 1.20 14.24 -2.12
N PRO A 232 1.25 15.53 -1.75
CA PRO A 232 0.06 16.33 -1.57
C PRO A 232 -0.59 16.58 -2.95
N ILE A 233 -1.86 16.21 -3.10
CA ILE A 233 -2.64 16.48 -4.30
C ILE A 233 -3.44 17.77 -4.06
N GLY A 234 -3.22 18.76 -4.92
CA GLY A 234 -3.80 20.10 -4.80
C GLY A 234 -5.33 20.15 -4.89
N SER A 235 -5.87 21.29 -4.45
CA SER A 235 -7.30 21.51 -4.25
C SER A 235 -8.11 21.48 -5.54
N THR A 236 -9.22 20.73 -5.51
CA THR A 236 -10.23 20.79 -6.57
C THR A 236 -11.25 21.85 -6.20
N THR A 237 -11.23 23.00 -6.87
CA THR A 237 -12.32 23.96 -6.79
C THR A 237 -13.57 23.33 -7.42
N GLY A 238 -14.56 22.96 -6.60
CA GLY A 238 -15.89 22.57 -7.08
C GLY A 238 -16.21 21.08 -7.11
N ALA A 239 -15.70 20.27 -6.18
CA ALA A 239 -16.20 18.92 -5.99
C ALA A 239 -16.71 18.73 -4.54
N SER A 240 -18.03 18.59 -4.40
CA SER A 240 -18.68 18.11 -3.17
C SER A 240 -18.03 16.80 -2.71
N ALA A 241 -18.12 16.46 -1.42
CA ALA A 241 -17.59 15.25 -0.73
C ALA A 241 -17.80 13.88 -1.44
N ALA A 242 -18.49 13.84 -2.57
CA ALA A 242 -18.51 12.78 -3.57
C ALA A 242 -17.55 13.02 -4.76
N THR A 243 -16.39 13.65 -4.56
CA THR A 243 -15.34 13.77 -5.59
C THR A 243 -14.90 12.35 -5.93
N SER A 244 -15.34 11.85 -7.08
CA SER A 244 -15.18 10.46 -7.49
C SER A 244 -13.76 9.97 -7.21
N THR A 245 -13.62 8.84 -6.52
CA THR A 245 -12.33 8.14 -6.26
C THR A 245 -11.45 8.09 -7.51
N ALA A 246 -12.05 8.06 -8.70
CA ALA A 246 -11.39 8.18 -10.00
C ALA A 246 -10.57 9.46 -10.20
N ALA A 247 -11.03 10.63 -9.72
CA ALA A 247 -10.30 11.90 -9.80
C ALA A 247 -9.10 11.91 -8.84
N ALA A 248 -9.27 11.39 -7.63
CA ALA A 248 -8.20 11.27 -6.65
C ALA A 248 -7.13 10.24 -7.09
N THR A 249 -7.55 9.11 -7.66
CA THR A 249 -6.64 8.10 -8.25
C THR A 249 -6.00 8.58 -9.55
N ALA A 250 -6.71 9.31 -10.40
CA ALA A 250 -6.13 9.94 -11.60
C ALA A 250 -5.08 11.00 -11.21
N ALA A 251 -5.34 11.77 -10.16
CA ALA A 251 -4.39 12.73 -9.63
C ALA A 251 -3.17 12.06 -8.97
N ALA A 252 -3.36 10.98 -8.19
CA ALA A 252 -2.26 10.15 -7.68
C ALA A 252 -1.43 9.53 -8.82
N THR A 253 -2.10 9.01 -9.86
CA THR A 253 -1.46 8.44 -11.05
C THR A 253 -0.69 9.49 -11.84
N ASN A 254 -1.22 10.71 -11.99
CA ASN A 254 -0.56 11.81 -12.68
C ASN A 254 0.61 12.39 -11.87
N ALA A 255 0.47 12.48 -10.54
CA ALA A 255 1.53 12.89 -9.64
C ALA A 255 2.70 11.90 -9.64
N LEU A 256 2.40 10.59 -9.66
CA LEU A 256 3.38 9.51 -9.84
C LEU A 256 4.03 9.49 -11.23
N ARG A 257 3.37 10.05 -12.26
CA ARG A 257 3.93 10.21 -13.62
C ARG A 257 4.79 11.48 -13.77
N GLY A 258 4.52 12.53 -13.00
CA GLY A 258 5.16 13.85 -13.11
C GLY A 258 6.32 14.09 -12.14
N ALA A 259 6.40 13.34 -11.03
CA ALA A 259 7.54 13.41 -10.13
C ALA A 259 8.80 12.90 -10.86
N ASN A 260 9.89 13.70 -10.86
CA ASN A 260 11.23 13.24 -11.21
C ASN A 260 11.67 12.18 -10.19
N VAL A 261 11.20 10.97 -10.42
CA VAL A 261 11.49 9.81 -9.62
C VAL A 261 12.94 9.40 -9.85
N GLY A 262 13.69 9.22 -8.77
CA GLY A 262 15.10 8.84 -8.85
C GLY A 262 15.35 7.58 -9.70
N PRO A 263 16.60 7.30 -10.10
CA PRO A 263 16.95 6.30 -11.12
C PRO A 263 16.31 4.91 -10.97
N GLY A 264 16.00 4.50 -9.73
CA GLY A 264 15.33 3.23 -9.43
C GLY A 264 13.86 3.15 -9.89
N ALA A 265 13.10 4.24 -9.79
CA ALA A 265 11.69 4.26 -10.17
C ALA A 265 11.46 4.48 -11.68
N ASN A 266 12.44 5.04 -12.40
CA ASN A 266 12.45 5.03 -13.88
C ASN A 266 12.51 3.59 -14.45
N LYS A 267 13.12 2.65 -13.73
CA LYS A 267 13.18 1.23 -14.15
C LYS A 267 11.84 0.53 -13.93
N ALA A 268 11.15 0.82 -12.82
CA ALA A 268 9.79 0.33 -12.55
C ALA A 268 8.76 0.92 -13.55
N LEU A 269 8.86 2.23 -13.85
CA LEU A 269 8.02 2.88 -14.87
C LEU A 269 8.28 2.35 -16.30
N SER A 270 9.52 2.00 -16.66
CA SER A 270 9.83 1.47 -17.99
C SER A 270 9.33 0.04 -18.18
N MET A 271 9.36 -0.79 -17.13
CA MET A 271 8.73 -2.12 -17.13
C MET A 271 7.22 -2.03 -17.30
N VAL A 272 6.56 -1.08 -16.63
CA VAL A 272 5.10 -0.84 -16.79
C VAL A 272 4.75 -0.31 -18.18
N ARG A 273 5.56 0.56 -18.79
CA ARG A 273 5.38 1.00 -20.19
C ARG A 273 5.54 -0.12 -21.21
N GLY A 274 6.37 -1.12 -20.92
CA GLY A 274 6.57 -2.30 -21.79
C GLY A 274 5.38 -3.27 -21.80
N LEU A 275 4.52 -3.22 -20.77
CA LEU A 275 3.38 -4.12 -20.58
C LEU A 275 2.05 -3.55 -21.09
N LEU A 276 2.02 -2.30 -21.58
CA LEU A 276 0.84 -1.70 -22.21
C LEU A 276 0.73 -2.13 -23.68
N PRO A 277 -0.46 -2.50 -24.18
CA PRO A 277 -0.66 -2.81 -25.60
C PRO A 277 -0.24 -1.60 -26.45
N LYS A 278 0.70 -1.82 -27.39
CA LYS A 278 1.04 -0.80 -28.39
C LYS A 278 -0.18 -0.61 -29.28
N GLY A 279 -0.87 0.53 -29.11
CA GLY A 279 -1.95 0.92 -29.98
C GLY A 279 -1.47 0.90 -31.44
N LYS A 280 -2.12 0.10 -32.28
CA LYS A 280 -1.94 0.19 -33.74
C LYS A 280 -2.41 1.57 -34.17
N LYS A 281 -1.50 2.35 -34.76
CA LYS A 281 -1.86 3.55 -35.50
C LYS A 281 -2.64 3.13 -36.74
N HIS A 282 -3.86 3.65 -36.88
CA HIS A 282 -4.48 3.87 -38.17
C HIS A 282 -4.34 5.35 -38.49
#